data_AF-A0AAU8IC04-F1
#
_entry.id   AF-A0AAU8IC04-F1
#
_cell.length_a   1.000
_cell.length_b   1.000
_cell.length_c   1.000
_cell.angle_alpha   90.00
_cell.angle_beta   90.00
_cell.angle_gamma   90.00
#
_symmetry.space_group_name_H-M   'P 1'
#
loop_
_entity.id
_entity.type
_entity.pdbx_description
1 polymer ?
#
loop_
_entity_poly.entity_id
_entity_poly.type
_entity_poly.pdbx_seq_one_letter_code
_entity_poly.pdbx_strand_id
1 'polypeptide(L)'
;MLSSQAWIWLLSGLDLVLFCMVTLCYIHIRRAVKKTKLSGRTLEQQIFEAKSKKVPDRRKHYRLVVDDEPCQVRILDFGDRDLRKLNNKNVDAKIKDISLGGIRLSCPLNFPIKEEVLIYVSFPMDEGTLIHMQGTVAWKKVKHGRTAVEYGVLFSDFLQRKKPEFRII
;
A
#
# COMPACT_ATOMS: atom_id res chain seq x y z
N MET A 1 37.06 -72.76 -19.02
CA MET A 1 35.59 -72.67 -18.89
C MET A 1 35.31 -72.26 -17.46
N LEU A 2 34.73 -71.07 -17.21
CA LEU A 2 34.34 -70.68 -15.84
C LEU A 2 33.24 -71.62 -15.35
N SER A 3 33.32 -72.07 -14.10
CA SER A 3 32.30 -72.92 -13.49
C SER A 3 30.97 -72.17 -13.41
N SER A 4 29.85 -72.88 -13.58
CA SER A 4 28.50 -72.29 -13.53
C SER A 4 28.23 -71.53 -12.22
N GLN A 5 28.94 -71.89 -11.14
CA GLN A 5 28.90 -71.18 -9.86
C GLN A 5 29.45 -69.75 -9.95
N ALA A 6 30.52 -69.51 -10.72
CA ALA A 6 31.11 -68.19 -10.86
C ALA A 6 30.17 -67.19 -11.56
N TRP A 7 29.34 -67.67 -12.49
CA TRP A 7 28.33 -66.84 -13.15
C TRP A 7 27.19 -66.43 -12.21
N ILE A 8 26.81 -67.30 -11.26
CA ILE A 8 25.79 -66.98 -10.24
C ILE A 8 26.27 -65.88 -9.30
N TRP A 9 27.53 -65.93 -8.86
CA TRP A 9 28.14 -64.87 -8.04
C TRP A 9 28.30 -63.54 -8.78
N LEU A 10 28.58 -63.57 -10.08
CA LEU A 10 28.66 -62.35 -10.90
C LEU A 10 27.30 -61.69 -11.13
N LEU A 11 26.26 -62.48 -11.43
CA LEU A 11 24.91 -61.98 -11.65
C LEU A 11 24.31 -61.42 -10.35
N SER A 12 24.43 -62.15 -9.24
CA SER A 12 23.96 -61.68 -7.93
C SER A 12 24.69 -60.42 -7.44
N GLY A 13 25.99 -60.30 -7.73
CA GLY A 13 26.76 -59.09 -7.45
C GLY A 13 26.27 -57.88 -8.24
N LEU A 14 25.93 -58.06 -9.51
CA LEU A 14 25.39 -57.00 -10.37
C LEU A 14 24.01 -56.51 -9.90
N ASP A 15 23.13 -57.44 -9.52
CA ASP A 15 21.80 -57.12 -8.99
C ASP A 15 21.87 -56.35 -7.66
N LEU A 16 22.83 -56.71 -6.79
CA LEU A 16 23.06 -55.99 -5.54
C LEU A 16 23.53 -54.55 -5.79
N VAL A 17 24.43 -54.34 -6.77
CA VAL A 17 24.91 -53.01 -7.15
C VAL A 17 23.77 -52.18 -7.74
N LEU A 18 22.95 -52.76 -8.61
CA LEU A 18 21.78 -52.09 -9.19
C LEU A 18 20.77 -51.68 -8.09
N PHE A 19 20.50 -52.58 -7.14
CA PHE A 19 19.63 -52.31 -6.00
C PHE A 19 20.16 -51.17 -5.11
N CYS A 20 21.46 -51.17 -4.81
CA CYS A 20 22.13 -50.09 -4.08
C CYS A 20 22.03 -48.75 -4.84
N MET A 21 22.22 -48.74 -6.16
CA MET A 21 22.10 -47.52 -6.97
C MET A 21 20.67 -46.95 -6.99
N VAL A 22 19.66 -47.82 -7.13
CA VAL A 22 18.25 -47.41 -7.13
C VAL A 22 17.84 -46.85 -5.76
N THR A 23 18.26 -47.50 -4.67
CA THR A 23 17.94 -47.04 -3.31
C THR A 23 18.62 -45.70 -2.99
N LEU A 24 19.89 -45.52 -3.37
CA LEU A 24 20.59 -44.24 -3.24
C LEU A 24 19.91 -43.14 -4.07
N CYS A 25 19.55 -43.43 -5.31
CA CYS A 25 18.82 -42.51 -6.18
C CYS A 25 17.47 -42.09 -5.57
N TYR A 26 16.70 -43.07 -5.06
CA TYR A 26 15.43 -42.84 -4.37
C TYR A 26 15.59 -41.95 -3.14
N ILE A 27 16.62 -42.18 -2.33
CA ILE A 27 16.92 -41.36 -1.14
C ILE A 27 17.29 -39.93 -1.56
N HIS A 28 18.11 -39.75 -2.60
CA HIS A 28 18.51 -38.44 -3.10
C HIS A 28 17.32 -37.64 -3.64
N ILE A 29 16.45 -38.26 -4.43
CA ILE A 29 15.23 -37.63 -4.95
C ILE A 29 14.30 -37.24 -3.79
N ARG A 30 14.07 -38.14 -2.82
CA ARG A 30 13.28 -37.81 -1.63
C ARG A 30 13.87 -36.65 -0.83
N ARG A 31 15.19 -36.60 -0.66
CA ARG A 31 15.86 -35.49 0.04
C ARG A 31 15.71 -34.18 -0.72
N ALA A 32 15.85 -34.18 -2.05
CA ALA A 32 15.65 -33.00 -2.89
C ALA A 32 14.22 -32.46 -2.80
N VAL A 33 13.22 -33.34 -2.86
CA VAL A 33 11.79 -32.98 -2.72
C VAL A 33 11.46 -32.46 -1.32
N LYS A 34 12.10 -32.97 -0.26
CA LYS A 34 11.92 -32.43 1.10
C LYS A 34 12.48 -31.01 1.24
N LYS A 35 13.64 -30.72 0.64
CA LYS A 35 14.25 -29.37 0.67
C LYS A 35 13.39 -28.34 -0.04
N THR A 36 12.83 -28.66 -1.21
CA THR A 36 11.93 -27.74 -1.94
C THR A 36 10.62 -27.49 -1.20
N LYS A 37 10.03 -28.51 -0.57
CA LYS A 37 8.83 -28.34 0.29
C LYS A 37 9.09 -27.52 1.54
N LEU A 38 10.25 -27.69 2.19
CA LEU A 38 10.63 -26.92 3.37
C LEU A 38 10.88 -25.46 3.01
N SER A 39 11.58 -25.20 1.91
CA SER A 39 11.81 -23.84 1.38
C SER A 39 10.50 -23.18 0.96
N GLY A 40 9.57 -23.93 0.33
CA GLY A 40 8.23 -23.44 -0.02
C GLY A 40 7.39 -23.08 1.21
N ARG A 41 7.38 -23.93 2.25
CA ARG A 41 6.71 -23.62 3.52
C ARG A 41 7.31 -22.41 4.23
N THR A 42 8.64 -22.28 4.20
CA THR A 42 9.34 -21.13 4.78
C THR A 42 9.01 -19.84 4.03
N LEU A 43 8.94 -19.90 2.69
CA LEU A 43 8.54 -18.77 1.86
C LEU A 43 7.06 -18.40 2.08
N GLU A 44 6.17 -19.38 2.16
CA GLU A 44 4.75 -19.14 2.48
C GLU A 44 4.57 -18.57 3.89
N GLN A 45 5.33 -19.05 4.87
CA GLN A 45 5.36 -18.48 6.21
C GLN A 45 5.89 -17.05 6.20
N GLN A 46 6.96 -16.76 5.45
CA GLN A 46 7.46 -15.39 5.30
C GLN A 46 6.46 -14.47 4.59
N ILE A 47 5.73 -14.95 3.59
CA ILE A 47 4.67 -14.19 2.91
C ILE A 47 3.47 -14.00 3.84
N PHE A 48 3.08 -15.03 4.59
CA PHE A 48 1.99 -14.97 5.56
C PHE A 48 2.34 -14.04 6.72
N GLU A 49 3.56 -14.10 7.25
CA GLU A 49 4.07 -13.19 8.26
C GLU A 49 4.21 -11.78 7.71
N ALA A 50 4.67 -11.57 6.48
CA ALA A 50 4.70 -10.25 5.83
C ALA A 50 3.28 -9.68 5.60
N LYS A 51 2.29 -10.54 5.32
CA LYS A 51 0.87 -10.15 5.21
C LYS A 51 0.18 -9.98 6.58
N SER A 52 0.59 -10.74 7.59
CA SER A 52 0.06 -10.77 8.97
C SER A 52 0.66 -9.66 9.83
N LYS A 53 1.88 -9.23 9.51
CA LYS A 53 2.46 -7.94 9.90
C LYS A 53 1.76 -6.83 9.12
N LYS A 54 0.42 -6.78 9.20
CA LYS A 54 -0.36 -5.58 8.97
C LYS A 54 0.25 -4.54 9.90
N VAL A 55 1.03 -3.64 9.33
CA VAL A 55 1.41 -2.39 9.98
C VAL A 55 0.12 -1.88 10.61
N PRO A 56 0.06 -1.71 11.94
CA PRO A 56 -1.18 -1.28 12.59
C PRO A 56 -1.64 -0.02 11.87
N ASP A 57 -2.88 -0.04 11.37
CA ASP A 57 -3.41 1.09 10.63
C ASP A 57 -3.40 2.28 11.59
N ARG A 58 -2.45 3.20 11.37
CA ARG A 58 -2.27 4.38 12.20
C ARG A 58 -3.40 5.40 11.99
N ARG A 59 -4.34 5.14 11.07
CA ARG A 59 -5.43 6.05 10.75
C ARG A 59 -6.52 5.98 11.81
N LYS A 60 -6.95 7.15 12.26
CA LYS A 60 -8.07 7.29 13.21
C LYS A 60 -9.45 7.08 12.56
N HIS A 61 -9.55 7.22 11.23
CA HIS A 61 -10.82 7.17 10.49
C HIS A 61 -10.71 6.26 9.27
N TYR A 62 -11.77 5.50 9.04
CA TYR A 62 -11.94 4.70 7.83
C TYR A 62 -12.12 5.60 6.59
N ARG A 63 -11.59 5.16 5.45
CA ARG A 63 -11.65 5.89 4.17
C ARG A 63 -12.56 5.16 3.19
N LEU A 64 -13.48 5.89 2.60
CA LEU A 64 -14.31 5.46 1.48
C LEU A 64 -13.60 5.84 0.19
N VAL A 65 -13.41 4.86 -0.70
CA VAL A 65 -12.88 5.10 -2.05
C VAL A 65 -14.04 5.58 -2.93
N VAL A 66 -13.80 6.65 -3.67
CA VAL A 66 -14.79 7.38 -4.48
C VAL A 66 -14.26 7.62 -5.89
N ASP A 67 -13.42 6.70 -6.39
CA ASP A 67 -12.97 6.56 -7.78
C ASP A 67 -13.10 7.80 -8.69
N ASP A 68 -12.27 8.81 -8.44
CA ASP A 68 -12.08 9.97 -9.33
C ASP A 68 -13.27 10.96 -9.45
N GLU A 69 -14.11 11.06 -8.41
CA GLU A 69 -15.18 12.07 -8.32
C GLU A 69 -14.65 13.50 -8.56
N PRO A 70 -15.26 14.30 -9.46
CA PRO A 70 -14.81 15.65 -9.76
C PRO A 70 -15.04 16.61 -8.59
N CYS A 71 -14.07 17.49 -8.34
CA CYS A 71 -14.14 18.53 -7.33
C CYS A 71 -13.38 19.78 -7.76
N GLN A 72 -13.68 20.90 -7.10
CA GLN A 72 -12.90 22.13 -7.22
C GLN A 72 -12.07 22.37 -5.97
N VAL A 73 -10.80 22.70 -6.18
CA VAL A 73 -9.88 23.10 -5.12
C VAL A 73 -9.58 24.57 -5.29
N ARG A 74 -9.85 25.35 -4.25
CA ARG A 74 -9.42 26.74 -4.15
C ARG A 74 -8.30 26.85 -3.13
N ILE A 75 -7.16 27.40 -3.52
CA ILE A 75 -6.09 27.67 -2.56
C ILE A 75 -6.44 28.94 -1.79
N LEU A 76 -6.54 28.86 -0.47
CA LEU A 76 -6.85 29.98 0.40
C LEU A 76 -5.59 30.74 0.79
N ASP A 77 -4.57 30.00 1.21
CA ASP A 77 -3.30 30.59 1.58
C ASP A 77 -2.14 29.63 1.33
N PHE A 78 -1.13 30.13 0.62
CA PHE A 78 0.22 29.60 0.71
C PHE A 78 0.92 30.37 1.83
N GLY A 79 1.38 29.68 2.88
CA GLY A 79 2.19 30.30 3.93
C GLY A 79 3.36 31.12 3.38
N ASP A 80 3.82 30.78 2.17
CA ASP A 80 4.92 31.42 1.46
C ASP A 80 4.45 32.72 0.77
N ARG A 81 5.08 33.84 1.13
CA ARG A 81 4.77 35.18 0.60
C ARG A 81 4.91 35.26 -0.91
N ASP A 82 5.85 34.55 -1.51
CA ASP A 82 6.11 34.60 -2.95
C ASP A 82 5.03 33.87 -3.75
N LEU A 83 4.36 32.90 -3.11
CA LEU A 83 3.29 32.09 -3.71
C LEU A 83 1.88 32.64 -3.47
N ARG A 84 1.74 33.72 -2.69
CA ARG A 84 0.44 34.39 -2.47
C ARG A 84 -0.27 34.82 -3.75
N LYS A 85 0.45 35.03 -4.86
CA LYS A 85 -0.14 35.29 -6.18
C LYS A 85 -1.01 34.15 -6.72
N LEU A 86 -0.87 32.95 -6.15
CA LEU A 86 -1.69 31.77 -6.45
C LEU A 86 -2.86 31.60 -5.47
N ASN A 87 -2.97 32.44 -4.43
CA ASN A 87 -4.14 32.46 -3.56
C ASN A 87 -5.39 32.79 -4.39
N ASN A 88 -6.52 32.22 -4.00
CA ASN A 88 -7.82 32.29 -4.66
C ASN A 88 -7.90 31.68 -6.07
N LYS A 89 -6.87 30.98 -6.54
CA LYS A 89 -7.00 30.19 -7.77
C LYS A 89 -7.85 28.95 -7.52
N ASN A 90 -8.84 28.77 -8.38
CA ASN A 90 -9.62 27.53 -8.48
C ASN A 90 -8.91 26.57 -9.45
N VAL A 91 -8.89 25.30 -9.07
CA VAL A 91 -8.29 24.22 -9.85
C VAL A 91 -9.24 23.03 -9.84
N ASP A 92 -9.53 22.50 -11.02
CA ASP A 92 -10.28 21.26 -11.13
C ASP A 92 -9.39 20.09 -10.68
N ALA A 93 -9.93 19.27 -9.79
CA ALA A 93 -9.26 18.13 -9.20
C ALA A 93 -10.23 16.95 -9.09
N LYS A 94 -9.71 15.81 -8.67
CA LYS A 94 -10.50 14.59 -8.46
C LYS A 94 -10.29 14.03 -7.07
N ILE A 95 -11.36 13.60 -6.44
CA ILE A 95 -11.33 12.91 -5.15
C ILE A 95 -11.02 11.44 -5.39
N LYS A 96 -10.03 10.91 -4.67
CA LYS A 96 -9.66 9.49 -4.72
C LYS A 96 -10.28 8.72 -3.57
N ASP A 97 -10.22 9.30 -2.38
CA ASP A 97 -10.80 8.74 -1.17
C ASP A 97 -11.12 9.86 -0.16
N ILE A 98 -12.12 9.62 0.69
CA ILE A 98 -12.59 10.55 1.72
C ILE A 98 -12.81 9.83 3.06
N SER A 99 -12.57 10.53 4.17
CA SER A 99 -12.84 10.09 5.54
C SER A 99 -13.30 11.26 6.38
N LEU A 100 -13.78 11.00 7.60
CA LEU A 100 -14.14 12.05 8.57
C LEU A 100 -12.98 13.03 8.88
N GLY A 101 -11.74 12.57 8.79
CA GLY A 101 -10.57 13.40 9.14
C GLY A 101 -9.90 14.08 7.94
N GLY A 102 -10.30 13.77 6.70
CA GLY A 102 -9.62 14.32 5.55
C GLY A 102 -9.90 13.59 4.23
N ILE A 103 -9.33 14.14 3.17
CA ILE A 103 -9.55 13.73 1.79
C ILE A 103 -8.24 13.52 1.04
N ARG A 104 -8.25 12.63 0.04
CA ARG A 104 -7.17 12.49 -0.92
C ARG A 104 -7.61 12.99 -2.28
N LEU A 105 -6.80 13.86 -2.86
CA LEU A 105 -7.07 14.52 -4.13
C LEU A 105 -6.02 14.14 -5.17
N SER A 106 -6.41 14.17 -6.43
CA SER A 106 -5.55 14.16 -7.60
C SER A 106 -5.73 15.50 -8.31
N CYS A 107 -4.67 16.30 -8.39
CA CYS A 107 -4.72 17.67 -8.88
C CYS A 107 -3.64 17.90 -9.95
N PRO A 108 -3.94 18.55 -11.09
CA PRO A 108 -2.96 18.84 -12.14
C PRO A 108 -1.94 19.90 -11.70
N LEU A 109 -2.31 20.77 -10.75
CA LEU A 109 -1.41 21.81 -10.26
C LEU A 109 -0.38 21.23 -9.29
N ASN A 110 0.88 21.39 -9.64
CA ASN A 110 2.00 21.00 -8.81
C ASN A 110 2.46 22.18 -7.94
N PHE A 111 2.00 22.26 -6.70
CA PHE A 111 2.42 23.28 -5.74
C PHE A 111 3.32 22.70 -4.64
N PRO A 112 4.25 23.49 -4.08
CA PRO A 112 5.13 23.04 -3.00
C PRO A 112 4.36 22.92 -1.67
N ILE A 113 4.70 21.93 -0.84
CA ILE A 113 4.22 21.80 0.55
C ILE A 113 5.38 22.06 1.52
N LYS A 114 6.22 23.05 1.22
CA LYS A 114 7.27 23.42 2.18
C LYS A 114 6.69 24.08 3.43
N GLU A 115 5.50 24.67 3.30
CA GLU A 115 4.79 25.42 4.33
C GLU A 115 3.32 24.99 4.39
N GLU A 116 2.61 25.42 5.44
CA GLU A 116 1.18 25.15 5.57
C GLU A 116 0.41 25.74 4.38
N VAL A 117 -0.22 24.85 3.59
CA VAL A 117 -1.08 25.24 2.48
C VAL A 117 -2.52 24.99 2.89
N LEU A 118 -3.28 26.07 3.00
CA LEU A 118 -4.69 26.04 3.33
C LEU A 118 -5.52 26.04 2.05
N ILE A 119 -6.43 25.08 1.93
CA ILE A 119 -7.27 24.94 0.76
C ILE A 119 -8.75 24.81 1.15
N TYR A 120 -9.59 25.09 0.17
CA TYR A 120 -11.02 24.83 0.19
C TYR A 120 -11.33 23.80 -0.90
N VAL A 121 -12.08 22.76 -0.57
CA VAL A 121 -12.50 21.71 -1.50
C VAL A 121 -14.01 21.76 -1.62
N SER A 122 -14.51 21.87 -2.85
CA SER A 122 -15.93 21.90 -3.17
C SER A 122 -16.28 20.72 -4.09
N PHE A 123 -17.30 19.95 -3.75
CA PHE A 123 -17.74 18.81 -4.59
C PHE A 123 -19.24 18.59 -4.42
N PRO A 124 -19.93 18.12 -5.47
CA PRO A 124 -21.34 17.82 -5.39
C PRO A 124 -21.57 16.57 -4.53
N MET A 125 -22.67 16.58 -3.79
CA MET A 125 -23.30 15.42 -3.20
C MET A 125 -24.61 15.15 -3.95
N ASP A 126 -25.22 13.99 -3.72
CA ASP A 126 -26.53 13.65 -4.27
C ASP A 126 -27.56 14.78 -4.04
N GLU A 127 -28.50 14.90 -4.97
CA GLU A 127 -29.57 15.92 -4.96
C GLU A 127 -29.10 17.38 -5.18
N GLY A 128 -27.88 17.57 -5.71
CA GLY A 128 -27.38 18.88 -6.13
C GLY A 128 -26.85 19.75 -4.97
N THR A 129 -26.72 19.17 -3.77
CA THR A 129 -26.11 19.85 -2.63
C THR A 129 -24.60 19.95 -2.86
N LEU A 130 -24.04 21.17 -2.78
CA LEU A 130 -22.60 21.38 -2.88
C LEU A 130 -21.97 21.36 -1.48
N ILE A 131 -21.10 20.39 -1.22
CA ILE A 131 -20.33 20.35 0.03
C ILE A 131 -19.09 21.20 -0.13
N HIS A 132 -18.77 21.93 0.93
CA HIS A 132 -17.55 22.69 1.04
C HIS A 132 -16.76 22.31 2.29
N MET A 133 -15.47 22.03 2.12
CA MET A 133 -14.58 21.67 3.22
C MET A 133 -13.29 22.46 3.18
N GLN A 134 -12.91 23.02 4.32
CA GLN A 134 -11.61 23.64 4.51
C GLN A 134 -10.63 22.64 5.09
N GLY A 135 -9.39 22.65 4.61
CA GLY A 135 -8.37 21.76 5.12
C GLY A 135 -6.95 22.21 4.81
N THR A 136 -6.01 21.62 5.53
CA THR A 136 -4.57 21.86 5.36
C THR A 136 -3.97 20.69 4.60
N VAL A 137 -3.12 20.99 3.62
CA VAL A 137 -2.42 19.96 2.86
C VAL A 137 -1.33 19.34 3.73
N ALA A 138 -1.46 18.07 4.06
CA ALA A 138 -0.57 17.34 4.97
C ALA A 138 0.55 16.58 4.25
N TRP A 139 0.31 16.13 3.02
CA TRP A 139 1.33 15.42 2.23
C TRP A 139 1.06 15.51 0.73
N LYS A 140 2.12 15.28 -0.05
CA LYS A 140 2.12 15.22 -1.52
C LYS A 140 2.83 13.97 -2.00
N LYS A 141 2.32 13.40 -3.09
CA LYS A 141 2.94 12.31 -3.82
C LYS A 141 2.97 12.64 -5.30
N VAL A 142 4.19 12.73 -5.83
CA VAL A 142 4.43 12.86 -7.27
C VAL A 142 4.82 11.49 -7.79
N LYS A 143 4.18 11.03 -8.87
CA LYS A 143 4.54 9.77 -9.55
C LYS A 143 5.19 10.11 -10.90
N HIS A 144 6.33 9.49 -11.18
CA HIS A 144 7.01 9.65 -12.46
C HIS A 144 6.10 9.20 -13.61
N GLY A 145 6.01 10.00 -14.68
CA GLY A 145 5.14 9.73 -15.83
C GLY A 145 3.65 10.04 -15.63
N ARG A 146 3.22 10.63 -14.51
CA ARG A 146 1.85 11.14 -14.33
C ARG A 146 1.81 12.65 -14.34
N THR A 147 0.79 13.21 -14.99
CA THR A 147 0.55 14.66 -15.07
C THR A 147 -0.10 15.22 -13.81
N ALA A 148 -0.85 14.40 -13.07
CA ALA A 148 -1.51 14.81 -11.84
C ALA A 148 -0.71 14.43 -10.58
N VAL A 149 -0.69 15.34 -9.62
CA VAL A 149 -0.09 15.20 -8.30
C VAL A 149 -1.15 14.77 -7.29
N GLU A 150 -0.81 13.80 -6.43
CA GLU A 150 -1.71 13.38 -5.36
C GLU A 150 -1.43 14.17 -4.08
N TYR A 151 -2.48 14.66 -3.43
CA TYR A 151 -2.41 15.40 -2.17
C TYR A 151 -3.28 14.75 -1.10
N GLY A 152 -2.79 14.73 0.13
CA GLY A 152 -3.60 14.42 1.31
C GLY A 152 -3.92 15.70 2.06
N VAL A 153 -5.20 15.91 2.33
CA VAL A 153 -5.71 17.11 2.99
C VAL A 153 -6.38 16.68 4.28
N LEU A 154 -6.01 17.31 5.39
CA LEU A 154 -6.64 17.14 6.69
C LEU A 154 -7.66 18.25 6.89
N PHE A 155 -8.89 17.90 7.28
CA PHE A 155 -9.90 18.92 7.52
C PHE A 155 -9.56 19.73 8.77
N SER A 156 -9.76 21.05 8.68
CA SER A 156 -9.45 21.98 9.77
C SER A 156 -10.56 22.03 10.84
N ASP A 157 -11.08 20.85 11.23
CA ASP A 157 -12.14 20.57 12.20
C ASP A 157 -13.63 20.66 11.75
N PHE A 158 -14.27 19.48 11.70
CA PHE A 158 -15.63 19.23 12.25
C PHE A 158 -15.60 19.05 13.80
N LEU A 159 -14.45 19.36 14.43
CA LEU A 159 -14.04 19.01 15.79
C LEU A 159 -13.92 20.23 16.75
N GLN A 160 -14.55 21.36 16.44
CA GLN A 160 -14.75 22.45 17.40
C GLN A 160 -16.23 22.57 17.82
N ARG A 161 -16.76 21.55 18.51
CA ARG A 161 -17.57 21.90 19.69
C ARG A 161 -16.59 22.47 20.70
N LYS A 162 -16.51 23.80 20.76
CA LYS A 162 -15.80 24.53 21.83
C LYS A 162 -16.07 23.81 23.16
N LYS A 163 -15.02 23.27 23.79
CA LYS A 163 -15.09 22.91 25.20
C LYS A 163 -15.43 24.23 25.92
N PRO A 164 -16.57 24.38 26.61
CA PRO A 164 -16.80 25.57 27.41
C PRO A 164 -15.69 25.61 28.47
N GLU A 165 -14.84 26.61 28.38
CA GLU A 165 -13.84 26.91 29.38
C GLU A 165 -14.59 27.50 30.58
N PHE A 166 -15.06 26.62 31.48
CA PHE A 166 -15.57 27.05 32.76
C PHE A 166 -14.39 27.54 33.59
N ARG A 167 -14.17 28.86 33.60
CA ARG A 167 -13.47 29.52 34.71
C ARG A 167 -14.44 29.61 35.88
N ILE A 168 -14.19 28.83 36.91
CA ILE A 168 -14.73 29.11 38.24
C ILE A 168 -13.97 30.34 38.74
N ILE A 169 -14.71 31.42 38.96
CA ILE A 169 -14.26 32.63 39.67
C ILE A 169 -14.43 32.34 41.17
#